data_AF-A0A963WSX3-F1
#
_entry.id   AF-A0A963WSX3-F1
#
_cell.length_a   1.000
_cell.length_b   1.000
_cell.length_c   1.000
_cell.angle_alpha   90.00
_cell.angle_beta   90.00
_cell.angle_gamma   90.00
#
_symmetry.space_group_name_H-M   'P 1'
#
loop_
_entity.id
_entity.type
_entity.pdbx_description
1 polymer ?
#
loop_
_entity_poly.entity_id
_entity_poly.type
_entity_poly.pdbx_seq_one_letter_code
_entity_poly.pdbx_strand_id
1 'polypeptide(L)'
;MIRALTTSISAMAVLGLPQSASANTAIDLAIEEGNLPPASEFARFAPRRDRVETHIDYAAWDLALDWFVLPMGPSLREGAPRRSPSLGSRIIHGQDSRYRMEGNRVAFSMLTSEVVSNLTAYREELEELGGKIDIARLPRNEQLAYWFNLHNVAVIERIALAYPVGSPRDIKIGNTPLDQAKFIDVDGIKMSPRDIRTKIVYPNWDDPRVIYGFWHGEIGGPSLQKVAYNGSNAGILLSAATNEFVNSLRGVQKAGDTLLVSELYNEAGAFYFPDFENDLREHITKFANDDVKSILRKTSGVETGLQATDIADLSKGDREADVDVIKTCTDIDLMTATSRLEDACTMRIPRAPLAAMRFVDERKLKMDKLYKRGLLGRVYMLEGVEIDPENPELTGEVR
;
A
#
# COMPACT_ATOMS: atom_id res chain seq x y z
N MET A 1 -19.04 -11.76 -89.12
CA MET A 1 -17.71 -11.58 -88.50
C MET A 1 -17.89 -10.86 -87.17
N ILE A 2 -17.73 -11.61 -86.08
CA ILE A 2 -17.19 -11.26 -84.75
C ILE A 2 -17.13 -9.76 -84.36
N ARG A 3 -17.90 -9.35 -83.34
CA ARG A 3 -17.37 -8.98 -82.01
C ARG A 3 -18.48 -8.58 -81.04
N ALA A 4 -18.27 -9.03 -79.81
CA ALA A 4 -19.13 -8.90 -78.64
C ALA A 4 -19.03 -7.52 -77.99
N LEU A 5 -20.08 -7.11 -77.28
CA LEU A 5 -19.98 -6.20 -76.15
C LEU A 5 -21.02 -6.61 -75.08
N THR A 6 -20.45 -6.99 -73.95
CA THR A 6 -21.04 -7.55 -72.74
C THR A 6 -21.75 -6.48 -71.92
N THR A 7 -22.98 -6.78 -71.49
CA THR A 7 -23.77 -6.03 -70.52
C THR A 7 -23.30 -6.36 -69.10
N SER A 8 -23.00 -5.34 -68.30
CA SER A 8 -22.76 -5.45 -66.86
C SER A 8 -24.09 -5.38 -66.10
N ILE A 9 -24.37 -6.37 -65.25
CA ILE A 9 -25.45 -6.36 -64.26
C ILE A 9 -24.79 -6.18 -62.89
N SER A 10 -25.06 -5.05 -62.24
CA SER A 10 -24.66 -4.79 -60.85
C SER A 10 -25.56 -5.57 -59.90
N ALA A 11 -24.99 -6.49 -59.12
CA ALA A 11 -25.63 -7.13 -57.98
C ALA A 11 -25.37 -6.30 -56.71
N MET A 12 -26.44 -5.86 -56.04
CA MET A 12 -26.39 -5.29 -54.70
C MET A 12 -25.99 -6.36 -53.69
N ALA A 13 -24.81 -6.21 -53.08
CA ALA A 13 -24.43 -6.96 -51.89
C ALA A 13 -24.82 -6.15 -50.65
N VAL A 14 -25.72 -6.71 -49.84
CA VAL A 14 -26.02 -6.22 -48.49
C VAL A 14 -24.85 -6.61 -47.59
N LEU A 15 -24.00 -5.65 -47.23
CA LEU A 15 -22.98 -5.81 -46.21
C LEU A 15 -23.66 -5.76 -44.83
N GLY A 16 -23.84 -6.92 -44.21
CA GLY A 16 -24.15 -7.03 -42.78
C GLY A 16 -22.93 -6.60 -41.95
N LEU A 17 -23.16 -5.71 -40.99
CA LEU A 17 -22.17 -5.32 -39.98
C LEU A 17 -21.77 -6.55 -39.14
N PRO A 18 -20.50 -6.73 -38.76
CA PRO A 18 -20.13 -7.76 -37.79
C PRO A 18 -20.64 -7.33 -36.42
N GLN A 19 -21.55 -8.13 -35.84
CA GLN A 19 -21.90 -8.02 -34.43
C GLN A 19 -20.65 -8.37 -33.60
N SER A 20 -20.28 -7.48 -32.68
CA SER A 20 -19.27 -7.73 -31.66
C SER A 20 -19.72 -8.91 -30.79
N ALA A 21 -19.04 -10.05 -30.92
CA ALA A 21 -19.21 -11.19 -30.03
C ALA A 21 -18.77 -10.78 -28.62
N SER A 22 -19.67 -10.91 -27.65
CA SER A 22 -19.36 -10.76 -26.22
C SER A 22 -18.35 -11.82 -25.78
N ALA A 23 -17.49 -11.48 -24.82
CA ALA A 23 -16.50 -12.40 -24.24
C ALA A 23 -17.10 -13.73 -23.73
N ASN A 24 -18.39 -13.76 -23.41
CA ASN A 24 -19.11 -14.96 -22.98
C ASN A 24 -19.24 -16.02 -24.09
N THR A 25 -19.29 -15.64 -25.36
CA THR A 25 -19.45 -16.59 -26.47
C THR A 25 -18.14 -17.35 -26.76
N ALA A 26 -16.99 -16.73 -26.49
CA ALA A 26 -15.69 -17.37 -26.57
C ALA A 26 -15.44 -18.36 -25.43
N ILE A 27 -16.05 -18.11 -24.27
CA ILE A 27 -16.03 -19.03 -23.12
C ILE A 27 -16.95 -20.23 -23.39
N ASP A 28 -18.14 -20.02 -23.95
CA ASP A 28 -19.06 -21.11 -24.31
C ASP A 28 -18.47 -22.06 -25.37
N LEU A 29 -17.70 -21.54 -26.34
CA LEU A 29 -17.00 -22.37 -27.33
C LEU A 29 -15.79 -23.14 -26.76
N ALA A 30 -15.20 -22.65 -25.66
CA ALA A 30 -14.10 -23.36 -24.98
C ALA A 30 -14.59 -24.50 -24.07
N ILE A 31 -15.89 -24.52 -23.71
CA ILE A 31 -16.50 -25.57 -22.89
C ILE A 31 -16.71 -26.87 -23.70
N GLU A 32 -16.85 -26.80 -25.02
CA GLU A 32 -17.02 -28.00 -25.88
C GLU A 32 -15.71 -28.72 -26.23
N GLU A 33 -14.53 -28.07 -26.16
CA GLU A 33 -13.25 -28.68 -26.58
C GLU A 33 -12.35 -29.21 -25.45
N GLY A 34 -12.81 -29.20 -24.19
CA GLY A 34 -12.08 -29.85 -23.09
C GLY A 34 -10.67 -29.29 -22.83
N ASN A 35 -10.37 -28.10 -23.33
CA ASN A 35 -9.07 -27.46 -23.22
C ASN A 35 -9.15 -26.31 -22.20
N LEU A 36 -9.37 -26.64 -20.93
CA LEU A 36 -9.13 -25.67 -19.87
C LEU A 36 -7.64 -25.30 -19.90
N PRO A 37 -7.27 -24.00 -19.83
CA PRO A 37 -5.91 -23.66 -19.43
C PRO A 37 -5.61 -24.40 -18.12
N PRO A 38 -4.41 -24.99 -17.96
CA PRO A 38 -4.08 -25.74 -16.74
C PRO A 38 -4.45 -24.86 -15.55
N ALA A 39 -5.24 -25.40 -14.63
CA ALA A 39 -5.65 -24.70 -13.42
C ALA A 39 -4.39 -24.06 -12.83
N SER A 40 -4.40 -22.73 -12.73
CA SER A 40 -3.25 -21.96 -12.24
C SER A 40 -2.74 -22.61 -10.96
N GLU A 41 -1.42 -22.73 -10.77
CA GLU A 41 -0.82 -23.32 -9.55
C GLU A 41 -1.42 -22.69 -8.26
N PHE A 42 -1.86 -21.43 -8.36
CA PHE A 42 -2.53 -20.67 -7.31
C PHE A 42 -3.97 -21.08 -6.99
N ALA A 43 -4.64 -21.85 -7.86
CA ALA A 43 -6.04 -22.28 -7.66
C ALA A 43 -6.23 -23.11 -6.39
N ARG A 44 -5.17 -23.74 -5.88
CA ARG A 44 -5.23 -24.47 -4.61
C ARG A 44 -5.48 -23.58 -3.39
N PHE A 45 -5.16 -22.29 -3.50
CA PHE A 45 -5.38 -21.28 -2.45
C PHE A 45 -6.75 -20.60 -2.55
N ALA A 46 -7.58 -20.96 -3.54
CA ALA A 46 -8.92 -20.42 -3.68
C ALA A 46 -9.80 -20.86 -2.49
N PRO A 47 -10.58 -19.95 -1.86
CA PRO A 47 -11.39 -20.28 -0.69
C PRO A 47 -12.38 -21.42 -0.95
N ARG A 48 -12.33 -22.46 -0.11
CA ARG A 48 -13.25 -23.59 -0.15
C ARG A 48 -14.47 -23.38 0.74
N ARG A 49 -15.53 -24.14 0.46
CA ARG A 49 -16.79 -24.11 1.22
C ARG A 49 -16.70 -24.86 2.55
N ASP A 50 -15.86 -25.89 2.64
CA ASP A 50 -15.68 -26.72 3.84
C ASP A 50 -14.62 -26.13 4.78
N ARG A 51 -15.07 -25.19 5.61
CA ARG A 51 -14.21 -24.42 6.50
C ARG A 51 -13.77 -25.22 7.74
N VAL A 52 -12.59 -24.89 8.26
CA VAL A 52 -12.06 -25.31 9.56
C VAL A 52 -11.86 -24.07 10.40
N GLU A 53 -12.35 -24.06 11.65
CA GLU A 53 -12.21 -22.93 12.58
C GLU A 53 -10.79 -22.85 13.17
N THR A 54 -9.82 -22.61 12.30
CA THR A 54 -8.44 -22.33 12.70
C THR A 54 -8.22 -20.81 12.70
N HIS A 55 -7.58 -20.32 13.74
CA HIS A 55 -7.19 -18.91 13.90
C HIS A 55 -5.68 -18.84 14.03
N ILE A 56 -5.06 -17.86 13.38
CA ILE A 56 -3.62 -17.61 13.42
C ILE A 56 -3.37 -16.45 14.37
N ASP A 57 -2.44 -16.64 15.31
CA ASP A 57 -2.05 -15.58 16.24
C ASP A 57 -0.96 -14.70 15.60
N TYR A 58 -1.28 -13.40 15.46
CA TYR A 58 -0.40 -12.39 14.89
C TYR A 58 0.18 -11.43 15.96
N ALA A 59 0.08 -11.74 17.26
CA ALA A 59 0.49 -10.84 18.34
C ALA A 59 1.98 -10.41 18.25
N ALA A 60 2.88 -11.29 17.81
CA ALA A 60 4.29 -10.93 17.61
C ALA A 60 4.44 -9.87 16.50
N TRP A 61 3.64 -9.98 15.45
CA TRP A 61 3.63 -9.02 14.34
C TRP A 61 2.97 -7.71 14.71
N ASP A 62 1.91 -7.73 15.52
CA ASP A 62 1.31 -6.53 16.12
C ASP A 62 2.36 -5.72 16.89
N LEU A 63 3.14 -6.38 17.76
CA LEU A 63 4.21 -5.72 18.53
C LEU A 63 5.27 -5.12 17.62
N ALA A 64 5.66 -5.83 16.56
CA ALA A 64 6.65 -5.35 15.61
C ALA A 64 6.14 -4.12 14.84
N LEU A 65 4.93 -4.20 14.27
CA LEU A 65 4.28 -3.09 13.57
C LEU A 65 4.09 -1.87 14.49
N ASP A 66 3.70 -2.08 15.75
CA ASP A 66 3.52 -1.01 16.72
C ASP A 66 4.79 -0.17 16.94
N TRP A 67 5.95 -0.83 16.86
CA TRP A 67 7.23 -0.20 17.09
C TRP A 67 7.77 0.59 15.90
N PHE A 68 7.75 0.03 14.68
CA PHE A 68 8.37 0.67 13.51
C PHE A 68 7.40 1.41 12.59
N VAL A 69 6.09 1.23 12.72
CA VAL A 69 5.09 1.96 11.94
C VAL A 69 4.71 3.25 12.66
N LEU A 70 5.00 4.38 12.01
CA LEU A 70 4.64 5.72 12.47
C LEU A 70 3.32 6.16 11.81
N PRO A 71 2.21 6.26 12.57
CA PRO A 71 0.94 6.71 12.03
C PRO A 71 0.99 8.20 11.66
N MET A 72 0.49 8.57 10.49
CA MET A 72 0.50 9.96 10.03
C MET A 72 -0.84 10.68 10.17
N GLY A 73 -1.89 9.97 10.59
CA GLY A 73 -3.25 10.51 10.68
C GLY A 73 -3.86 10.81 9.30
N PRO A 74 -5.11 11.28 9.25
CA PRO A 74 -5.80 11.54 8.00
C PRO A 74 -5.08 12.62 7.17
N SER A 75 -5.37 12.62 5.86
CA SER A 75 -4.86 13.63 4.94
C SER A 75 -5.43 15.00 5.29
N LEU A 76 -4.57 16.03 5.25
CA LEU A 76 -5.01 17.44 5.26
C LEU A 76 -5.38 17.93 3.87
N ARG A 77 -5.17 17.09 2.85
CA ARG A 77 -5.23 17.43 1.43
C ARG A 77 -4.37 18.64 1.04
N GLU A 78 -3.25 18.80 1.73
CA GLU A 78 -2.28 19.88 1.54
C GLU A 78 -0.93 19.31 1.10
N GLY A 79 -0.46 19.75 -0.06
CA GLY A 79 0.88 19.41 -0.53
C GLY A 79 1.91 20.00 0.43
N ALA A 80 2.87 19.17 0.84
CA ALA A 80 3.93 19.63 1.73
C ALA A 80 4.82 20.66 1.00
N PRO A 81 5.24 21.75 1.68
CA PRO A 81 5.99 22.83 1.04
C PRO A 81 7.32 22.32 0.49
N ARG A 82 7.82 22.95 -0.58
CA ARG A 82 9.16 22.65 -1.10
C ARG A 82 10.21 22.94 -0.04
N ARG A 83 11.19 22.04 0.11
CA ARG A 83 12.35 22.30 0.95
C ARG A 83 13.36 23.17 0.20
N SER A 84 14.07 23.99 0.95
CA SER A 84 15.25 24.70 0.46
C SER A 84 16.51 24.03 1.02
N PRO A 85 17.60 23.96 0.24
CA PRO A 85 18.86 23.46 0.76
C PRO A 85 19.42 24.41 1.84
N SER A 86 20.32 23.90 2.68
CA SER A 86 21.00 24.72 3.69
C SER A 86 21.92 25.77 3.05
N LEU A 87 22.17 26.87 3.77
CA LEU A 87 23.06 27.93 3.30
C LEU A 87 24.47 27.36 3.03
N GLY A 88 24.97 27.57 1.81
CA GLY A 88 26.28 27.06 1.38
C GLY A 88 26.26 25.65 0.76
N SER A 89 25.08 25.00 0.65
CA SER A 89 24.90 23.73 -0.06
C SER A 89 23.78 23.82 -1.09
N ARG A 90 23.80 22.95 -2.10
CA ARG A 90 22.68 22.72 -3.03
C ARG A 90 21.94 21.41 -2.76
N ILE A 91 22.41 20.65 -1.77
CA ILE A 91 21.88 19.33 -1.43
C ILE A 91 20.69 19.49 -0.49
N ILE A 92 19.60 18.78 -0.78
CA ILE A 92 18.45 18.64 0.11
C ILE A 92 18.54 17.26 0.74
N HIS A 93 18.56 17.23 2.06
CA HIS A 93 18.55 16.00 2.83
C HIS A 93 17.14 15.59 3.23
N GLY A 94 16.88 14.28 3.23
CA GLY A 94 15.61 13.67 3.63
C GLY A 94 14.49 13.69 2.59
N GLN A 95 13.27 13.46 3.08
CA GLN A 95 12.03 13.44 2.27
C GLN A 95 11.69 14.83 1.73
N ASP A 96 11.77 15.00 0.41
CA ASP A 96 11.45 16.24 -0.32
C ASP A 96 10.12 16.19 -1.09
N SER A 97 9.48 15.01 -1.14
CA SER A 97 8.20 14.79 -1.81
C SER A 97 7.11 15.77 -1.37
N ARG A 98 6.24 16.18 -2.30
CA ARG A 98 5.00 16.92 -1.98
C ARG A 98 4.02 16.07 -1.16
N TYR A 99 4.14 14.75 -1.23
CA TYR A 99 3.28 13.77 -0.56
C TYR A 99 3.85 13.28 0.77
N ARG A 100 5.00 13.79 1.20
CA ARG A 100 5.72 13.28 2.39
C ARG A 100 4.94 13.35 3.70
N MET A 101 3.82 14.06 3.76
CA MET A 101 2.94 14.12 4.93
C MET A 101 1.68 13.24 4.80
N GLU A 102 1.58 12.41 3.75
CA GLU A 102 0.44 11.52 3.46
C GLU A 102 0.75 10.06 3.75
N GLY A 103 -0.21 9.29 4.28
CA GLY A 103 -0.05 7.86 4.59
C GLY A 103 0.96 7.54 5.69
N ASN A 104 0.90 6.35 6.27
CA ASN A 104 1.80 5.95 7.37
C ASN A 104 3.26 5.77 6.91
N ARG A 105 4.21 5.76 7.86
CA ARG A 105 5.64 5.60 7.58
C ARG A 105 6.25 4.42 8.29
N VAL A 106 7.29 3.85 7.71
CA VAL A 106 8.13 2.82 8.33
C VAL A 106 9.50 3.42 8.65
N ALA A 107 9.95 3.28 9.90
CA ALA A 107 11.23 3.81 10.37
C ALA A 107 12.42 2.92 9.96
N PHE A 108 12.62 2.67 8.66
CA PHE A 108 13.68 1.79 8.16
C PHE A 108 15.08 2.14 8.65
N SER A 109 15.39 3.43 8.77
CA SER A 109 16.68 3.91 9.30
C SER A 109 16.94 3.56 10.77
N MET A 110 15.92 3.11 11.50
CA MET A 110 16.01 2.68 12.89
C MET A 110 16.06 1.15 13.04
N LEU A 111 15.91 0.39 11.95
CA LEU A 111 15.98 -1.06 12.00
C LEU A 111 17.45 -1.51 12.06
N THR A 112 17.80 -2.27 13.09
CA THR A 112 19.11 -2.91 13.19
C THR A 112 19.14 -4.17 12.31
N SER A 113 20.33 -4.68 11.98
CA SER A 113 20.48 -5.94 11.25
C SER A 113 19.80 -7.12 11.96
N GLU A 114 19.77 -7.10 13.29
CA GLU A 114 19.06 -8.10 14.11
C GLU A 114 17.55 -8.00 13.93
N VAL A 115 16.99 -6.79 13.97
CA VAL A 115 15.55 -6.58 13.69
C VAL A 115 15.21 -7.02 12.27
N VAL A 116 16.06 -6.71 11.27
CA VAL A 116 15.86 -7.17 9.89
C VAL A 116 15.89 -8.70 9.79
N SER A 117 16.82 -9.37 10.49
CA SER A 117 16.86 -10.83 10.56
C SER A 117 15.59 -11.43 11.17
N ASN A 118 15.01 -10.77 12.18
CA ASN A 118 13.75 -11.20 12.79
C ASN A 118 12.56 -11.05 11.82
N LEU A 119 12.55 -10.01 10.98
CA LEU A 119 11.56 -9.87 9.91
C LEU A 119 11.66 -11.00 8.89
N THR A 120 12.89 -11.39 8.50
CA THR A 120 13.12 -12.54 7.61
C THR A 120 12.61 -13.82 8.24
N ALA A 121 12.95 -14.08 9.50
CA ALA A 121 12.49 -15.26 10.23
C ALA A 121 10.96 -15.32 10.33
N TYR A 122 10.30 -14.20 10.63
CA TYR A 122 8.85 -14.13 10.71
C TYR A 122 8.17 -14.37 9.33
N ARG A 123 8.72 -13.82 8.24
CA ARG A 123 8.25 -14.12 6.87
C ARG A 123 8.34 -15.62 6.58
N GLU A 124 9.47 -16.24 6.90
CA GLU A 124 9.71 -17.68 6.67
C GLU A 124 8.79 -18.55 7.52
N GLU A 125 8.47 -18.14 8.75
CA GLU A 125 7.51 -18.83 9.61
C GLU A 125 6.09 -18.80 9.02
N LEU A 126 5.64 -17.66 8.47
CA LEU A 126 4.36 -17.59 7.76
C LEU A 126 4.34 -18.48 6.51
N GLU A 127 5.42 -18.51 5.75
CA GLU A 127 5.60 -19.40 4.60
C GLU A 127 5.50 -20.88 4.99
N GLU A 128 6.21 -21.28 6.05
CA GLU A 128 6.19 -22.64 6.56
C GLU A 128 4.80 -23.00 7.11
N LEU A 129 4.15 -22.08 7.83
CA LEU A 129 2.78 -22.26 8.33
C LEU A 129 1.82 -22.54 7.19
N GLY A 130 1.93 -21.81 6.07
CA GLY A 130 1.09 -22.02 4.89
C GLY A 130 1.26 -23.37 4.21
N GLY A 131 2.36 -24.10 4.47
CA GLY A 131 2.54 -25.51 4.09
C GLY A 131 2.02 -26.52 5.12
N LYS A 132 1.78 -26.08 6.37
CA LYS A 132 1.29 -26.93 7.47
C LYS A 132 -0.24 -26.92 7.60
N ILE A 133 -0.88 -25.81 7.22
CA ILE A 133 -2.35 -25.64 7.28
C ILE A 133 -2.95 -25.51 5.89
N ASP A 134 -4.18 -26.00 5.71
CA ASP A 134 -4.92 -25.79 4.46
C ASP A 134 -5.53 -24.38 4.46
N ILE A 135 -4.76 -23.40 3.94
CA ILE A 135 -5.17 -21.99 3.87
C ILE A 135 -6.56 -21.87 3.23
N ALA A 136 -6.85 -22.63 2.17
CA ALA A 136 -8.11 -22.55 1.45
C ALA A 136 -9.33 -22.91 2.31
N ARG A 137 -9.13 -23.62 3.44
CA ARG A 137 -10.19 -24.01 4.38
C ARG A 137 -10.29 -23.10 5.61
N LEU A 138 -9.44 -22.09 5.77
CA LEU A 138 -9.59 -21.13 6.86
C LEU A 138 -10.87 -20.28 6.67
N PRO A 139 -11.38 -19.60 7.71
CA PRO A 139 -12.41 -18.57 7.54
C PRO A 139 -11.97 -17.51 6.52
N ARG A 140 -12.89 -16.94 5.74
CA ARG A 140 -12.53 -16.03 4.63
C ARG A 140 -11.71 -14.81 5.05
N ASN A 141 -12.02 -14.22 6.20
CA ASN A 141 -11.26 -13.09 6.74
C ASN A 141 -9.88 -13.53 7.25
N GLU A 142 -9.76 -14.76 7.75
CA GLU A 142 -8.50 -15.33 8.21
C GLU A 142 -7.56 -15.62 7.03
N GLN A 143 -8.09 -16.14 5.92
CA GLN A 143 -7.36 -16.29 4.67
C GLN A 143 -6.83 -14.94 4.18
N LEU A 144 -7.69 -13.93 4.17
CA LEU A 144 -7.33 -12.61 3.70
C LEU A 144 -6.27 -11.95 4.60
N ALA A 145 -6.42 -12.11 5.92
CA ALA A 145 -5.44 -11.67 6.90
C ALA A 145 -4.06 -12.31 6.70
N TYR A 146 -4.02 -13.63 6.48
CA TYR A 146 -2.79 -14.34 6.15
C TYR A 146 -2.09 -13.74 4.92
N TRP A 147 -2.83 -13.54 3.82
CA TRP A 147 -2.25 -12.99 2.59
C TRP A 147 -1.77 -11.55 2.75
N PHE A 148 -2.50 -10.69 3.46
CA PHE A 148 -2.04 -9.34 3.75
C PHE A 148 -0.79 -9.32 4.61
N ASN A 149 -0.75 -10.10 5.69
CA ASN A 149 0.39 -10.12 6.60
C ASN A 149 1.63 -10.68 5.92
N LEU A 150 1.52 -11.80 5.18
CA LEU A 150 2.63 -12.40 4.44
C LEU A 150 3.16 -11.45 3.36
N HIS A 151 2.27 -10.84 2.57
CA HIS A 151 2.65 -9.84 1.58
C HIS A 151 3.39 -8.66 2.23
N ASN A 152 2.79 -8.07 3.26
CA ASN A 152 3.31 -6.85 3.86
C ASN A 152 4.65 -7.09 4.56
N VAL A 153 4.82 -8.20 5.30
CA VAL A 153 6.14 -8.53 5.89
C VAL A 153 7.18 -8.76 4.80
N ALA A 154 6.84 -9.47 3.71
CA ALA A 154 7.78 -9.73 2.62
C ALA A 154 8.25 -8.44 1.93
N VAL A 155 7.35 -7.47 1.72
CA VAL A 155 7.72 -6.16 1.15
C VAL A 155 8.57 -5.34 2.14
N ILE A 156 8.19 -5.30 3.41
CA ILE A 156 8.95 -4.59 4.46
C ILE A 156 10.37 -5.18 4.58
N GLU A 157 10.48 -6.49 4.67
CA GLU A 157 11.75 -7.21 4.80
C GLU A 157 12.69 -6.90 3.63
N ARG A 158 12.21 -6.96 2.39
CA ARG A 158 13.05 -6.66 1.22
C ARG A 158 13.48 -5.22 1.12
N ILE A 159 12.61 -4.29 1.51
CA ILE A 159 12.99 -2.87 1.58
C ILE A 159 14.03 -2.66 2.67
N ALA A 160 13.88 -3.31 3.83
CA ALA A 160 14.85 -3.22 4.92
C ALA A 160 16.23 -3.78 4.55
N LEU A 161 16.27 -4.92 3.85
CA LEU A 161 17.51 -5.53 3.35
C LEU A 161 18.21 -4.67 2.28
N ALA A 162 17.44 -3.98 1.44
CA ALA A 162 17.97 -3.07 0.43
C ALA A 162 18.26 -1.66 0.98
N TYR A 163 17.88 -1.37 2.23
CA TYR A 163 18.00 -0.04 2.80
C TYR A 163 19.48 0.36 2.95
N PRO A 164 19.84 1.61 2.59
CA PRO A 164 19.00 2.68 2.10
C PRO A 164 18.75 2.65 0.59
N VAL A 165 17.51 3.01 0.26
CA VAL A 165 17.04 3.19 -1.11
C VAL A 165 15.99 4.32 -1.12
N GLY A 166 15.97 5.13 -2.19
CA GLY A 166 15.05 6.26 -2.30
C GLY A 166 13.65 5.89 -2.80
N SER A 167 13.52 4.74 -3.47
CA SER A 167 12.27 4.24 -4.04
C SER A 167 12.26 2.71 -4.03
N PRO A 168 11.20 2.04 -3.55
CA PRO A 168 11.09 0.59 -3.60
C PRO A 168 11.13 0.04 -5.04
N ARG A 169 10.78 0.86 -6.04
CA ARG A 169 10.84 0.48 -7.46
C ARG A 169 12.27 0.24 -7.97
N ASP A 170 13.27 0.78 -7.27
CA ASP A 170 14.68 0.60 -7.63
C ASP A 170 15.24 -0.74 -7.12
N ILE A 171 14.52 -1.42 -6.23
CA ILE A 171 14.93 -2.70 -5.65
C ILE A 171 14.70 -3.82 -6.66
N LYS A 172 15.73 -4.64 -6.86
CA LYS A 172 15.68 -5.83 -7.71
C LYS A 172 16.20 -7.05 -6.98
N ILE A 173 15.60 -8.20 -7.24
CA ILE A 173 16.10 -9.52 -6.82
C ILE A 173 16.60 -10.21 -8.10
N GLY A 174 17.92 -10.31 -8.23
CA GLY A 174 18.54 -10.58 -9.52
C GLY A 174 18.22 -9.45 -10.50
N ASN A 175 17.59 -9.79 -11.63
CA ASN A 175 17.18 -8.82 -12.66
C ASN A 175 15.69 -8.44 -12.59
N THR A 176 14.94 -8.97 -11.62
CA THR A 176 13.49 -8.78 -11.53
C THR A 176 13.16 -7.69 -10.50
N PRO A 177 12.28 -6.72 -10.82
CA PRO A 177 11.79 -5.74 -9.84
C PRO A 177 11.17 -6.42 -8.61
N LEU A 178 11.32 -5.82 -7.43
CA LEU A 178 10.85 -6.38 -6.16
C LEU A 178 9.42 -6.94 -6.23
N ASP A 179 8.47 -6.16 -6.74
CA ASP A 179 7.05 -6.53 -6.78
C ASP A 179 6.76 -7.77 -7.65
N GLN A 180 7.62 -8.06 -8.63
CA GLN A 180 7.46 -9.18 -9.57
C GLN A 180 8.40 -10.36 -9.27
N ALA A 181 9.34 -10.18 -8.33
CA ALA A 181 10.31 -11.20 -8.01
C ALA A 181 9.65 -12.32 -7.19
N LYS A 182 9.81 -13.57 -7.64
CA LYS A 182 9.28 -14.76 -6.96
C LYS A 182 10.24 -15.23 -5.86
N PHE A 183 10.10 -14.67 -4.67
CA PHE A 183 10.94 -15.01 -3.51
C PHE A 183 10.15 -15.51 -2.30
N ILE A 184 8.81 -15.45 -2.36
CA ILE A 184 7.91 -16.01 -1.35
C ILE A 184 7.60 -17.44 -1.78
N ASP A 185 7.63 -18.39 -0.86
CA ASP A 185 7.32 -19.80 -1.13
C ASP A 185 6.27 -20.31 -0.14
N VAL A 186 5.07 -20.64 -0.62
CA VAL A 186 4.01 -21.20 0.22
C VAL A 186 3.64 -22.56 -0.34
N ASP A 187 3.83 -23.60 0.48
CA ASP A 187 3.52 -24.99 0.11
C ASP A 187 4.15 -25.41 -1.24
N GLY A 188 5.41 -25.02 -1.45
CA GLY A 188 6.21 -25.32 -2.64
C GLY A 188 5.91 -24.42 -3.86
N ILE A 189 5.01 -23.45 -3.73
CA ILE A 189 4.64 -22.53 -4.81
C ILE A 189 5.35 -21.20 -4.63
N LYS A 190 6.28 -20.93 -5.55
CA LYS A 190 7.01 -19.66 -5.58
C LYS A 190 6.17 -18.54 -6.20
N MET A 191 6.09 -17.44 -5.47
CA MET A 191 5.25 -16.31 -5.82
C MET A 191 5.91 -14.96 -5.51
N SER A 192 5.48 -13.94 -6.22
CA SER A 192 5.83 -12.55 -5.98
C SER A 192 4.78 -11.84 -5.15
N PRO A 193 5.09 -10.68 -4.53
CA PRO A 193 4.08 -9.83 -3.92
C PRO A 193 2.90 -9.54 -4.86
N ARG A 194 3.18 -9.29 -6.15
CA ARG A 194 2.15 -9.10 -7.17
C ARG A 194 1.32 -10.34 -7.47
N ASP A 195 1.90 -11.54 -7.40
CA ASP A 195 1.15 -12.79 -7.58
C ASP A 195 0.15 -12.99 -6.42
N ILE A 196 0.52 -12.69 -5.17
CA ILE A 196 -0.41 -12.73 -4.04
C ILE A 196 -1.63 -11.85 -4.32
N ARG A 197 -1.42 -10.62 -4.80
CA ARG A 197 -2.53 -9.71 -5.14
C ARG A 197 -3.34 -10.21 -6.32
N THR A 198 -2.70 -10.45 -7.46
CA THR A 198 -3.39 -10.61 -8.76
C THR A 198 -3.75 -12.04 -9.14
N LYS A 199 -3.16 -13.04 -8.48
CA LYS A 199 -3.42 -14.47 -8.73
C LYS A 199 -4.15 -15.15 -7.59
N ILE A 200 -4.06 -14.60 -6.37
CA ILE A 200 -4.72 -15.18 -5.19
C ILE A 200 -5.85 -14.28 -4.70
N VAL A 201 -5.58 -13.05 -4.26
CA VAL A 201 -6.61 -12.24 -3.58
C VAL A 201 -7.61 -11.62 -4.55
N TYR A 202 -7.18 -10.89 -5.56
CA TYR A 202 -8.12 -10.19 -6.44
C TYR A 202 -9.10 -11.09 -7.21
N PRO A 203 -8.70 -12.31 -7.64
CA PRO A 203 -9.65 -13.23 -8.27
C PRO A 203 -10.66 -13.90 -7.31
N ASN A 204 -10.41 -13.87 -5.99
CA ASN A 204 -11.17 -14.68 -5.02
C ASN A 204 -12.02 -13.85 -4.03
N TRP A 205 -11.82 -12.54 -3.97
CA TRP A 205 -12.58 -11.59 -3.14
C TRP A 205 -13.16 -10.48 -4.01
N ASP A 206 -14.49 -10.35 -4.02
CA ASP A 206 -15.20 -9.37 -4.87
C ASP A 206 -15.16 -7.93 -4.33
N ASP A 207 -14.72 -7.76 -3.07
CA ASP A 207 -14.70 -6.45 -2.40
C ASP A 207 -13.44 -5.63 -2.80
N PRO A 208 -13.58 -4.49 -3.50
CA PRO A 208 -12.45 -3.66 -3.90
C PRO A 208 -11.64 -3.09 -2.73
N ARG A 209 -12.17 -3.09 -1.50
CA ARG A 209 -11.42 -2.63 -0.32
C ARG A 209 -10.12 -3.41 -0.12
N VAL A 210 -10.03 -4.67 -0.58
CA VAL A 210 -8.81 -5.49 -0.40
C VAL A 210 -7.57 -4.88 -1.06
N ILE A 211 -7.75 -4.02 -2.06
CA ILE A 211 -6.66 -3.26 -2.70
C ILE A 211 -5.84 -2.50 -1.64
N TYR A 212 -6.50 -1.95 -0.62
CA TYR A 212 -5.86 -1.09 0.39
C TYR A 212 -5.21 -1.88 1.54
N GLY A 213 -5.35 -3.21 1.55
CA GLY A 213 -4.67 -4.08 2.51
C GLY A 213 -3.20 -4.34 2.16
N PHE A 214 -2.83 -4.11 0.89
CA PHE A 214 -1.49 -4.38 0.38
C PHE A 214 -0.62 -3.12 0.38
N TRP A 215 0.45 -3.15 1.18
CA TRP A 215 1.41 -2.05 1.26
C TRP A 215 2.54 -2.22 0.23
N HIS A 216 2.77 -1.19 -0.59
CA HIS A 216 3.73 -1.25 -1.71
C HIS A 216 5.12 -0.67 -1.35
N GLY A 217 5.28 -0.12 -0.15
CA GLY A 217 6.55 0.49 0.27
C GLY A 217 6.74 1.95 -0.13
N GLU A 218 5.93 2.46 -1.05
CA GLU A 218 6.03 3.81 -1.59
C GLU A 218 4.95 4.73 -0.99
N ILE A 219 5.24 6.03 -0.96
CA ILE A 219 4.30 7.04 -0.43
C ILE A 219 2.98 7.02 -1.22
N GLY A 220 3.00 6.67 -2.51
CA GLY A 220 1.82 6.63 -3.36
C GLY A 220 0.84 5.49 -3.07
N GLY A 221 1.32 4.37 -2.54
CA GLY A 221 0.54 3.16 -2.27
C GLY A 221 -0.19 3.19 -0.93
N PRO A 222 -1.10 2.24 -0.63
CA PRO A 222 -1.88 2.19 0.61
C PRO A 222 -1.05 2.35 1.88
N SER A 223 -1.66 2.78 2.98
CA SER A 223 -0.95 2.89 4.26
C SER A 223 -0.80 1.53 4.93
N LEU A 224 0.41 1.23 5.41
CA LEU A 224 0.62 0.10 6.31
C LEU A 224 -0.10 0.35 7.64
N GLN A 225 -0.86 -0.64 8.09
CA GLN A 225 -1.57 -0.56 9.36
C GLN A 225 -0.59 -0.79 10.53
N LYS A 226 -0.89 -0.18 11.69
CA LYS A 226 -0.10 -0.37 12.92
C LYS A 226 -0.41 -1.71 13.62
N VAL A 227 -1.47 -2.38 13.18
CA VAL A 227 -1.96 -3.65 13.70
C VAL A 227 -2.02 -4.62 12.52
N ALA A 228 -1.63 -5.86 12.75
CA ALA A 228 -1.74 -6.97 11.84
C ALA A 228 -3.20 -7.26 11.52
N TYR A 229 -3.44 -7.77 10.30
CA TYR A 229 -4.75 -8.27 9.95
C TYR A 229 -5.00 -9.61 10.65
N ASN A 230 -6.23 -9.85 11.11
CA ASN A 230 -6.71 -11.14 11.58
C ASN A 230 -8.20 -11.31 11.21
N GLY A 231 -8.76 -12.51 11.38
CA GLY A 231 -10.14 -12.80 10.98
C GLY A 231 -11.20 -11.89 11.59
N SER A 232 -10.95 -11.34 12.79
CA SER A 232 -11.89 -10.48 13.52
C SER A 232 -11.79 -8.99 13.15
N ASN A 233 -10.60 -8.51 12.74
CA ASN A 233 -10.35 -7.08 12.50
C ASN A 233 -10.26 -6.70 11.02
N ALA A 234 -10.19 -7.67 10.10
CA ALA A 234 -9.85 -7.42 8.70
C ALA A 234 -10.78 -6.40 8.03
N GLY A 235 -12.11 -6.54 8.19
CA GLY A 235 -13.07 -5.59 7.60
C GLY A 235 -12.96 -4.17 8.17
N ILE A 236 -12.67 -4.02 9.46
CA ILE A 236 -12.50 -2.72 10.12
C ILE A 236 -11.22 -2.05 9.61
N LEU A 237 -10.10 -2.77 9.57
CA LEU A 237 -8.82 -2.26 9.09
C LEU A 237 -8.89 -1.88 7.61
N LEU A 238 -9.54 -2.70 6.77
CA LEU A 238 -9.76 -2.40 5.35
C LEU A 238 -10.62 -1.15 5.17
N SER A 239 -11.68 -0.98 5.95
CA SER A 239 -12.52 0.22 5.89
C SER A 239 -11.74 1.47 6.29
N ALA A 240 -10.92 1.39 7.34
CA ALA A 240 -10.05 2.49 7.75
C ALA A 240 -9.01 2.83 6.67
N ALA A 241 -8.35 1.82 6.09
CA ALA A 241 -7.36 1.98 5.01
C ALA A 241 -7.99 2.58 3.74
N THR A 242 -9.19 2.12 3.37
CA THR A 242 -9.95 2.63 2.23
C THR A 242 -10.29 4.10 2.41
N ASN A 243 -10.89 4.44 3.56
CA ASN A 243 -11.26 5.82 3.88
C ASN A 243 -10.04 6.75 3.91
N GLU A 244 -8.91 6.31 4.48
CA GLU A 244 -7.68 7.12 4.48
C GLU A 244 -7.15 7.32 3.05
N PHE A 245 -7.06 6.26 2.25
CA PHE A 245 -6.49 6.32 0.91
C PHE A 245 -7.33 7.17 -0.04
N VAL A 246 -8.64 6.91 -0.13
CA VAL A 246 -9.56 7.61 -1.03
C VAL A 246 -9.55 9.12 -0.77
N ASN A 247 -9.45 9.51 0.51
CA ASN A 247 -9.45 10.91 0.93
C ASN A 247 -8.08 11.59 0.89
N SER A 248 -7.03 10.87 0.51
CA SER A 248 -5.67 11.40 0.46
C SER A 248 -5.32 12.12 -0.85
N LEU A 249 -4.28 12.96 -0.84
CA LEU A 249 -3.73 13.55 -2.08
C LEU A 249 -3.12 12.52 -3.02
N ARG A 250 -2.68 11.39 -2.50
CA ARG A 250 -2.06 10.31 -3.26
C ARG A 250 -3.10 9.38 -3.91
N GLY A 251 -4.32 9.37 -3.37
CA GLY A 251 -5.45 8.62 -3.93
C GLY A 251 -6.18 9.38 -5.05
N VAL A 252 -6.60 10.63 -4.79
CA VAL A 252 -7.47 11.40 -5.69
C VAL A 252 -7.11 12.88 -5.71
N GLN A 253 -7.04 13.47 -6.91
CA GLN A 253 -6.84 14.91 -7.13
C GLN A 253 -7.67 15.43 -8.31
N LYS A 254 -7.83 16.75 -8.35
CA LYS A 254 -8.42 17.46 -9.48
C LYS A 254 -7.32 18.08 -10.33
N ALA A 255 -7.32 17.84 -11.64
CA ALA A 255 -6.52 18.58 -12.61
C ALA A 255 -7.43 19.09 -13.71
N GLY A 256 -7.71 20.41 -13.72
CA GLY A 256 -8.74 20.96 -14.61
C GLY A 256 -10.11 20.34 -14.32
N ASP A 257 -10.73 19.76 -15.34
CA ASP A 257 -11.96 18.96 -15.31
C ASP A 257 -11.71 17.45 -15.22
N THR A 258 -10.46 17.01 -15.12
CA THR A 258 -10.06 15.60 -14.97
C THR A 258 -9.88 15.20 -13.50
N LEU A 259 -10.40 14.02 -13.15
CA LEU A 259 -10.09 13.33 -11.89
C LEU A 259 -8.78 12.56 -12.06
N LEU A 260 -7.70 13.05 -11.46
CA LEU A 260 -6.47 12.29 -11.38
C LEU A 260 -6.55 11.29 -10.24
N VAL A 261 -6.29 10.03 -10.53
CA VAL A 261 -6.29 8.93 -9.56
C VAL A 261 -4.94 8.23 -9.48
N SER A 262 -4.70 7.52 -8.37
CA SER A 262 -3.51 6.69 -8.17
C SER A 262 -3.36 5.63 -9.25
N GLU A 263 -2.12 5.34 -9.64
CA GLU A 263 -1.82 4.20 -10.52
C GLU A 263 -2.21 2.84 -9.92
N LEU A 264 -2.42 2.76 -8.60
CA LEU A 264 -2.94 1.58 -7.92
C LEU A 264 -4.24 1.06 -8.55
N TYR A 265 -5.11 1.97 -8.99
CA TYR A 265 -6.37 1.62 -9.63
C TYR A 265 -6.18 0.98 -11.00
N ASN A 266 -5.08 1.26 -11.70
CA ASN A 266 -4.80 0.65 -13.00
C ASN A 266 -4.53 -0.86 -12.87
N GLU A 267 -3.80 -1.29 -11.84
CA GLU A 267 -3.58 -2.73 -11.58
C GLU A 267 -4.87 -3.43 -11.16
N ALA A 268 -5.66 -2.77 -10.32
CA ALA A 268 -6.90 -3.34 -9.78
C ALA A 268 -8.09 -3.27 -10.76
N GLY A 269 -8.02 -2.39 -11.77
CA GLY A 269 -9.13 -2.09 -12.69
C GLY A 269 -9.70 -3.31 -13.39
N ALA A 270 -8.84 -4.21 -13.85
CA ALA A 270 -9.26 -5.44 -14.52
C ALA A 270 -10.09 -6.40 -13.64
N PHE A 271 -10.04 -6.23 -12.31
CA PHE A 271 -10.73 -7.11 -11.35
C PHE A 271 -12.00 -6.47 -10.78
N TYR A 272 -11.95 -5.18 -10.46
CA TYR A 272 -13.03 -4.52 -9.71
C TYR A 272 -13.74 -3.39 -10.45
N PHE A 273 -13.14 -2.89 -11.54
CA PHE A 273 -13.67 -1.74 -12.27
C PHE A 273 -13.76 -2.04 -13.79
N PRO A 274 -14.61 -3.00 -14.24
CA PRO A 274 -14.80 -3.31 -15.66
C PRO A 274 -15.17 -2.09 -16.51
N ASP A 275 -16.05 -1.22 -16.02
CA ASP A 275 -16.25 0.13 -16.52
C ASP A 275 -15.42 1.09 -15.66
N PHE A 276 -14.13 1.18 -16.01
CA PHE A 276 -13.10 1.79 -15.18
C PHE A 276 -13.48 3.18 -14.66
N GLU A 277 -14.12 4.02 -15.48
CA GLU A 277 -14.50 5.37 -15.06
C GLU A 277 -15.70 5.36 -14.11
N ASN A 278 -16.78 4.66 -14.47
CA ASN A 278 -18.02 4.68 -13.68
C ASN A 278 -17.85 3.93 -12.35
N ASP A 279 -17.30 2.73 -12.40
CA ASP A 279 -17.14 1.85 -11.23
C ASP A 279 -16.16 2.46 -10.22
N LEU A 280 -15.05 3.04 -10.70
CA LEU A 280 -14.10 3.70 -9.81
C LEU A 280 -14.70 4.95 -9.16
N ARG A 281 -15.49 5.74 -9.91
CA ARG A 281 -16.16 6.91 -9.34
C ARG A 281 -17.21 6.52 -8.31
N GLU A 282 -17.94 5.43 -8.52
CA GLU A 282 -18.87 4.89 -7.54
C GLU A 282 -18.14 4.45 -6.27
N HIS A 283 -17.06 3.68 -6.42
CA HIS A 283 -16.22 3.24 -5.30
C HIS A 283 -15.65 4.42 -4.51
N ILE A 284 -15.05 5.41 -5.18
CA ILE A 284 -14.54 6.63 -4.53
C ILE A 284 -15.69 7.36 -3.83
N THR A 285 -16.87 7.48 -4.45
CA THR A 285 -18.02 8.18 -3.86
C THR A 285 -18.49 7.54 -2.55
N LYS A 286 -18.45 6.21 -2.45
CA LYS A 286 -18.85 5.45 -1.24
C LYS A 286 -18.00 5.83 -0.01
N PHE A 287 -16.71 6.11 -0.20
CA PHE A 287 -15.76 6.38 0.90
C PHE A 287 -15.26 7.83 0.95
N ALA A 288 -15.73 8.70 0.04
CA ALA A 288 -15.29 10.08 -0.04
C ALA A 288 -15.92 10.97 1.04
N ASN A 289 -15.08 11.80 1.65
CA ASN A 289 -15.46 12.96 2.44
C ASN A 289 -15.95 14.10 1.52
N ASP A 290 -16.51 15.15 2.10
CA ASP A 290 -17.17 16.24 1.36
C ASP A 290 -16.23 16.97 0.39
N ASP A 291 -14.94 17.06 0.72
CA ASP A 291 -13.90 17.64 -0.11
C ASP A 291 -13.67 16.83 -1.39
N VAL A 292 -13.54 15.51 -1.28
CA VAL A 292 -13.39 14.59 -2.42
C VAL A 292 -14.70 14.48 -3.20
N LYS A 293 -15.85 14.43 -2.53
CA LYS A 293 -17.17 14.52 -3.20
C LYS A 293 -17.30 15.82 -4.01
N SER A 294 -16.78 16.94 -3.49
CA SER A 294 -16.73 18.19 -4.27
C SER A 294 -15.80 18.10 -5.46
N ILE A 295 -14.70 17.36 -5.40
CA ILE A 295 -13.81 17.14 -6.54
C ILE A 295 -14.52 16.33 -7.60
N LEU A 296 -15.15 15.20 -7.22
CA LEU A 296 -15.93 14.35 -8.12
C LEU A 296 -17.00 15.14 -8.87
N ARG A 297 -17.77 16.00 -8.19
CA ARG A 297 -18.80 16.84 -8.85
C ARG A 297 -18.22 17.83 -9.88
N LYS A 298 -16.95 18.18 -9.77
CA LYS A 298 -16.27 19.17 -10.63
C LYS A 298 -15.41 18.52 -11.72
N THR A 299 -15.41 17.20 -11.82
CA THR A 299 -14.65 16.46 -12.81
C THR A 299 -15.56 15.51 -13.59
N SER A 300 -15.33 15.39 -14.89
CA SER A 300 -16.03 14.45 -15.77
C SER A 300 -15.20 13.19 -15.95
N GLY A 301 -14.03 13.29 -16.58
CA GLY A 301 -13.19 12.13 -16.89
C GLY A 301 -12.29 11.66 -15.75
N VAL A 302 -11.78 10.43 -15.88
CA VAL A 302 -10.80 9.82 -14.96
C VAL A 302 -9.49 9.52 -15.69
N GLU A 303 -8.37 9.91 -15.09
CA GLU A 303 -7.04 9.60 -15.62
C GLU A 303 -6.12 9.08 -14.50
N THR A 304 -5.37 8.02 -14.79
CA THR A 304 -4.36 7.46 -13.89
C THR A 304 -3.07 8.25 -14.06
N GLY A 305 -2.72 9.07 -13.06
CA GLY A 305 -1.57 9.97 -13.17
C GLY A 305 -0.90 10.35 -11.86
N LEU A 306 -1.45 9.90 -10.72
CA LEU A 306 -0.84 10.18 -9.42
C LEU A 306 0.21 9.13 -9.10
N GLN A 307 1.47 9.57 -9.15
CA GLN A 307 2.64 8.78 -8.78
C GLN A 307 3.39 9.46 -7.65
N ALA A 308 3.75 8.68 -6.63
CA ALA A 308 4.60 9.10 -5.53
C ALA A 308 5.50 7.92 -5.15
N THR A 309 6.49 7.67 -6.01
CA THR A 309 7.35 6.47 -5.99
C THR A 309 8.39 6.49 -4.85
N ASP A 310 8.58 7.65 -4.21
CA ASP A 310 9.48 7.79 -3.07
C ASP A 310 9.10 6.77 -1.98
N ILE A 311 10.11 6.17 -1.34
CA ILE A 311 9.92 5.24 -0.23
C ILE A 311 9.10 5.88 0.90
N ALA A 312 8.19 5.12 1.50
CA ALA A 312 7.38 5.54 2.64
C ALA A 312 8.14 5.43 3.98
N ASP A 313 9.31 6.07 4.05
CA ASP A 313 10.16 6.16 5.24
C ASP A 313 10.27 7.60 5.77
N LEU A 314 11.13 7.81 6.78
CA LEU A 314 11.37 9.13 7.38
C LEU A 314 12.42 9.97 6.63
N SER A 315 13.29 9.36 5.83
CA SER A 315 14.54 9.97 5.33
C SER A 315 14.78 9.84 3.83
N LYS A 316 13.90 9.19 3.06
CA LYS A 316 14.07 8.84 1.65
C LYS A 316 15.31 8.00 1.38
N GLY A 317 15.69 7.12 2.32
CA GLY A 317 16.97 6.42 2.24
C GLY A 317 18.20 7.33 2.36
N ASP A 318 18.04 8.60 2.76
CA ASP A 318 19.17 9.51 2.84
C ASP A 318 20.11 9.15 3.99
N ARG A 319 21.41 9.21 3.71
CA ARG A 319 22.51 9.04 4.65
C ARG A 319 23.17 10.39 4.89
N GLU A 320 22.39 11.36 5.37
CA GLU A 320 22.94 12.61 5.84
C GLU A 320 23.99 12.32 6.91
N ALA A 321 25.21 12.83 6.71
CA ALA A 321 26.31 12.59 7.63
C ALA A 321 25.93 13.12 9.02
N ASP A 322 26.02 12.26 10.02
CA ASP A 322 25.85 12.67 11.41
C ASP A 322 27.04 13.58 11.75
N VAL A 323 26.74 14.83 12.09
CA VAL A 323 27.80 15.78 12.43
C VAL A 323 28.17 15.51 13.88
N ASP A 324 29.31 14.85 14.09
CA ASP A 324 29.86 14.63 15.44
C ASP A 324 30.01 15.99 16.13
N VAL A 325 29.19 16.25 17.14
CA VAL A 325 29.31 17.46 17.95
C VAL A 325 30.43 17.21 18.96
N ILE A 326 31.60 17.77 18.70
CA ILE A 326 32.68 17.85 19.68
C ILE A 326 32.18 18.74 20.82
N LYS A 327 32.00 18.16 22.02
CA LYS A 327 31.75 18.94 23.24
C LYS A 327 33.01 18.95 24.10
N THR A 328 33.27 20.08 24.75
CA THR A 328 34.21 20.12 25.87
C THR A 328 33.49 19.54 27.09
N CYS A 329 33.97 18.41 27.59
CA CYS A 329 33.50 17.87 28.86
C CYS A 329 34.41 18.38 29.98
N THR A 330 33.84 18.58 31.16
CA THR A 330 34.58 18.87 32.38
C THR A 330 34.37 17.68 33.30
N ASP A 331 35.46 16.98 33.63
CA ASP A 331 35.43 15.99 34.69
C ASP A 331 35.59 16.72 36.03
N ILE A 332 34.60 16.51 36.90
CA ILE A 332 34.61 17.01 38.27
C ILE A 332 35.04 15.85 39.15
N ASP A 333 36.28 15.90 39.64
CA ASP A 333 36.72 14.98 40.67
C ASP A 333 36.12 15.41 42.02
N LEU A 334 35.04 14.75 42.42
CA LEU A 334 34.29 15.02 43.65
C LEU A 334 35.11 14.82 44.93
N MET A 335 36.26 14.11 44.87
CA MET A 335 37.13 13.89 46.03
C MET A 335 38.15 15.01 46.23
N THR A 336 38.53 15.72 45.16
CA THR A 336 39.52 16.81 45.22
C THR A 336 38.91 18.20 44.95
N ALA A 337 37.63 18.26 44.54
CA ALA A 337 36.93 19.49 44.13
C ALA A 337 37.70 20.29 43.07
N THR A 338 38.50 19.61 42.25
CA THR A 338 39.24 20.22 41.14
C THR A 338 38.56 19.84 39.82
N SER A 339 38.33 20.83 38.95
CA SER A 339 37.84 20.61 37.60
C SER A 339 39.00 20.69 36.61
N ARG A 340 39.22 19.65 35.81
CA ARG A 340 40.11 19.71 34.65
C ARG A 340 39.27 19.87 33.38
N LEU A 341 39.65 20.83 32.54
CA LEU A 341 39.22 20.89 31.14
C LEU A 341 40.01 19.81 30.40
N GLU A 342 39.34 18.76 29.95
CA GLU A 342 39.94 17.83 28.99
C GLU A 342 39.78 18.33 27.56
N ASP A 343 40.74 17.98 26.72
CA ASP A 343 40.73 18.20 25.27
C ASP A 343 39.57 17.39 24.65
N ALA A 344 38.52 18.10 24.22
CA ALA A 344 37.50 17.64 23.26
C ALA A 344 37.03 16.18 23.42
N CYS A 345 36.00 15.93 24.24
CA CYS A 345 35.36 14.62 24.29
C CYS A 345 34.34 14.48 23.14
N THR A 346 34.54 13.49 22.27
CA THR A 346 33.56 13.10 21.26
C THR A 346 32.51 12.18 21.86
N MET A 347 31.41 12.74 22.36
CA MET A 347 30.24 11.92 22.67
C MET A 347 29.50 11.57 21.37
N ARG A 348 29.76 10.38 20.83
CA ARG A 348 28.87 9.75 19.84
C ARG A 348 27.59 9.33 20.54
N ILE A 349 26.66 10.26 20.70
CA ILE A 349 25.28 9.92 21.06
C ILE A 349 24.68 9.30 19.79
N PRO A 350 24.26 8.03 19.78
CA PRO A 350 23.54 7.47 18.64
C PRO A 350 22.27 8.30 18.43
N ARG A 351 22.27 9.15 17.41
CA ARG A 351 21.14 10.01 17.07
C ARG A 351 20.40 9.39 15.90
N ALA A 352 19.08 9.51 15.92
CA ALA A 352 18.30 9.31 14.71
C ALA A 352 18.83 10.24 13.60
N PRO A 353 18.82 9.83 12.33
CA PRO A 353 19.26 10.69 11.24
C PRO A 353 18.60 12.06 11.30
N LEU A 354 19.36 13.14 11.07
CA LEU A 354 18.85 14.53 11.11
C LEU A 354 17.63 14.73 10.21
N ALA A 355 17.64 14.13 9.01
CA ALA A 355 16.50 14.06 8.11
C ALA A 355 15.24 13.46 8.77
N ALA A 356 15.38 12.35 9.50
CA ALA A 356 14.27 11.69 10.20
C ALA A 356 13.75 12.54 11.36
N MET A 357 14.63 13.21 12.12
CA MET A 357 14.19 14.12 13.18
C MET A 357 13.39 15.30 12.63
N ARG A 358 13.86 15.93 11.54
CA ARG A 358 13.13 17.01 10.85
C ARG A 358 11.78 16.54 10.32
N PHE A 359 11.70 15.30 9.84
CA PHE A 359 10.44 14.71 9.41
C PHE A 359 9.45 14.58 10.57
N VAL A 360 9.91 14.10 11.73
CA VAL A 360 9.07 13.98 12.94
C VAL A 360 8.58 15.34 13.42
N ASP A 361 9.38 16.40 13.31
CA ASP A 361 8.96 17.77 13.61
C ASP A 361 7.86 18.26 12.64
N GLU A 362 8.01 18.02 11.34
CA GLU A 362 6.95 18.34 10.36
C GLU A 362 5.66 17.56 10.64
N ARG A 363 5.79 16.28 11.01
CA ARG A 363 4.65 15.46 11.44
C ARG A 363 3.97 16.08 12.66
N LYS A 364 4.72 16.54 13.67
CA LYS A 364 4.13 17.22 14.83
C LYS A 364 3.29 18.42 14.42
N LEU A 365 3.80 19.27 13.53
CA LEU A 365 3.05 20.42 13.00
C LEU A 365 1.78 19.99 12.24
N LYS A 366 1.85 18.88 11.47
CA LYS A 366 0.67 18.29 10.82
C LYS A 366 -0.38 17.87 11.86
N MET A 367 0.04 17.17 12.92
CA MET A 367 -0.87 16.72 13.98
C MET A 367 -1.55 17.91 14.67
N ASP A 368 -0.79 18.96 15.00
CA ASP A 368 -1.35 20.17 15.59
C ASP A 368 -2.39 20.84 14.69
N LYS A 369 -2.16 20.86 13.35
CA LYS A 369 -3.16 21.35 12.40
C LYS A 369 -4.42 20.48 12.38
N LEU A 370 -4.26 19.14 12.41
CA LEU A 370 -5.39 18.21 12.44
C LEU A 370 -6.24 18.40 13.69
N TYR A 371 -5.62 18.53 14.86
CA TYR A 371 -6.32 18.86 16.11
C TYR A 371 -7.07 20.19 16.02
N LYS A 372 -6.42 21.25 15.51
CA LYS A 372 -7.05 22.57 15.33
C LYS A 372 -8.24 22.55 14.37
N ARG A 373 -8.25 21.64 13.39
CA ARG A 373 -9.38 21.43 12.45
C ARG A 373 -10.45 20.48 12.99
N GLY A 374 -10.24 19.87 14.17
CA GLY A 374 -11.12 18.87 14.73
C GLY A 374 -11.17 17.57 13.94
N LEU A 375 -10.15 17.28 13.12
CA LEU A 375 -10.01 16.01 12.38
C LEU A 375 -9.35 14.92 13.24
N LEU A 376 -8.78 15.29 14.38
CA LEU A 376 -8.29 14.39 15.42
C LEU A 376 -8.88 14.78 16.78
N GLY A 377 -9.06 13.80 17.66
CA GLY A 377 -9.45 14.03 19.06
C GLY A 377 -10.94 14.23 19.31
N ARG A 378 -11.82 13.94 18.35
CA ARG A 378 -13.27 13.85 18.59
C ARG A 378 -13.61 12.46 19.10
N VAL A 379 -14.26 12.39 20.26
CA VAL A 379 -14.85 11.15 20.79
C VAL A 379 -16.28 11.09 20.29
N TYR A 380 -16.60 10.11 19.45
CA TYR A 380 -17.97 9.87 18.99
C TYR A 380 -18.61 8.79 19.87
N MET A 381 -19.87 8.96 20.23
CA MET A 381 -20.69 7.90 20.83
C MET A 381 -21.33 7.12 19.69
N LEU A 382 -20.98 5.84 19.55
CA LEU A 382 -21.64 4.94 18.61
C LEU A 382 -22.76 4.23 19.37
N GLU A 383 -24.01 4.71 19.26
CA GLU A 383 -25.18 4.00 19.76
C GLU A 383 -25.68 2.99 18.72
N GLY A 384 -25.84 1.73 19.11
CA GLY A 384 -26.64 0.75 18.35
C GLY A 384 -26.00 0.09 17.12
N VAL A 385 -24.67 0.08 16.98
CA VAL A 385 -24.01 -0.66 15.88
C VAL A 385 -23.88 -2.15 16.26
N GLU A 386 -24.77 -3.00 15.75
CA GLU A 386 -24.49 -4.43 15.62
C GLU A 386 -23.43 -4.60 14.51
N ILE A 387 -22.23 -5.01 14.90
CA ILE A 387 -21.14 -5.31 13.96
C ILE A 387 -21.44 -6.69 13.39
N ASP A 388 -21.95 -6.77 12.16
CA ASP A 388 -21.98 -8.01 11.41
C ASP A 388 -20.52 -8.44 11.13
N PRO A 389 -20.04 -9.58 11.66
CA PRO A 389 -18.67 -10.02 11.47
C PRO A 389 -18.34 -10.39 10.02
N GLU A 390 -19.34 -10.63 9.16
CA GLU A 390 -19.15 -10.90 7.73
C GLU A 390 -19.30 -9.63 6.86
N ASN A 391 -19.93 -8.56 7.36
CA ASN A 391 -20.01 -7.27 6.66
C ASN A 391 -20.08 -6.07 7.63
N PRO A 392 -18.95 -5.56 8.13
CA PRO A 392 -18.93 -4.42 9.04
C PRO A 392 -19.13 -3.12 8.25
N GLU A 393 -20.36 -2.86 7.79
CA GLU A 393 -20.76 -1.51 7.39
C GLU A 393 -21.10 -0.71 8.65
N LEU A 394 -20.29 0.32 8.93
CA LEU A 394 -20.63 1.33 9.93
C LEU A 394 -21.78 2.19 9.38
N THR A 395 -23.03 1.74 9.59
CA THR A 395 -24.26 2.45 9.19
C THR A 395 -24.89 3.24 10.34
N GLY A 396 -24.10 3.69 11.32
CA GLY A 396 -24.57 4.57 12.39
C GLY A 396 -24.55 6.04 11.99
N GLU A 397 -25.60 6.80 12.33
CA GLU A 397 -25.54 8.26 12.31
C GLU A 397 -24.46 8.75 13.29
N VAL A 398 -23.44 9.42 12.76
CA VAL A 398 -22.46 10.16 13.57
C VAL A 398 -23.15 11.42 14.10
N ARG A 399 -23.45 11.47 15.40
CA ARG A 399 -23.90 12.69 16.09
C ARG A 399 -22.76 13.42 16.77
#